data_AF-A0A5C0DQ25-F1
#
_entry.id   AF-A0A5C0DQ25-F1
#
_cell.length_a   1.000
_cell.length_b   1.000
_cell.length_c   1.000
_cell.angle_alpha   90.00
_cell.angle_beta   90.00
_cell.angle_gamma   90.00
#
_symmetry.space_group_name_H-M   'P 1'
#
loop_
_entity.id
_entity.type
_entity.pdbx_description
1 polymer ?
#
loop_
_entity_poly.entity_id
_entity_poly.type
_entity_poly.pdbx_seq_one_letter_code
_entity_poly.pdbx_strand_id
1 'polypeptide(L)'
;MEFLNNYLKQIQGLLQDSNNNDVVKNLIRETMYLIEWIAPDIEFDYAFELANLGRFLTRWLFKWEPIWNDTEARNQVNKELGNWNDRVLQISQLTIQKL
;
A
#
# COMPACT_ATOMS: atom_id res chain seq x y z
N MET A 1 10.68 -5.39 4.03
CA MET A 1 10.32 -4.01 3.63
C MET A 1 10.52 -3.72 2.15
N GLU A 2 11.57 -4.21 1.49
CA GLU A 2 11.78 -4.01 0.04
C GLU A 2 10.60 -4.51 -0.82
N PHE A 3 10.11 -5.73 -0.55
CA PHE A 3 8.92 -6.28 -1.21
C PHE A 3 7.68 -5.39 -1.06
N LEU A 4 7.45 -4.85 0.14
CA LEU A 4 6.31 -3.97 0.41
C LEU A 4 6.36 -2.70 -0.45
N ASN A 5 7.53 -2.06 -0.54
CA ASN A 5 7.73 -0.88 -1.38
C ASN A 5 7.51 -1.19 -2.88
N ASN A 6 8.01 -2.33 -3.35
CA ASN A 6 7.83 -2.74 -4.76
C ASN A 6 6.33 -2.93 -5.10
N TYR A 7 5.59 -3.59 -4.21
CA TYR A 7 4.16 -3.83 -4.40
C TYR A 7 3.35 -2.54 -4.44
N LEU A 8 3.60 -1.61 -3.51
CA LEU A 8 2.91 -0.33 -3.49
C LEU A 8 3.20 0.52 -4.74
N LYS A 9 4.44 0.47 -5.27
CA LYS A 9 4.79 1.12 -6.55
C LYS A 9 4.09 0.47 -7.74
N GLN A 10 3.98 -0.86 -7.77
CA GLN A 10 3.25 -1.57 -8.83
C GLN A 10 1.76 -1.22 -8.80
N ILE A 11 1.13 -1.22 -7.62
CA ILE A 11 -0.26 -0.76 -7.44
C ILE A 11 -0.41 0.66 -7.99
N GLN A 12 0.53 1.56 -7.66
CA GLN A 12 0.49 2.95 -8.10
C GLN A 12 0.59 3.10 -9.62
N GLY A 13 1.50 2.35 -10.27
CA GLY A 13 1.67 2.39 -11.72
C GLY A 13 0.48 1.80 -12.50
N LEU A 14 -0.15 0.76 -11.95
CA LEU A 14 -1.25 0.04 -12.61
C LEU A 14 -2.62 0.71 -12.42
N LEU A 15 -2.75 1.59 -11.42
CA LEU A 15 -3.97 2.31 -11.04
C LEU A 15 -4.62 3.12 -12.19
N GLN A 16 -3.82 3.56 -13.16
CA GLN A 16 -4.25 4.45 -14.25
C GLN A 16 -4.71 3.71 -15.50
N ASP A 17 -4.44 2.41 -15.61
CA ASP A 17 -4.86 1.58 -16.75
C ASP A 17 -6.08 0.74 -16.35
N SER A 18 -7.19 0.99 -17.04
CA SER A 18 -8.49 0.36 -16.78
C SER A 18 -8.48 -1.16 -16.90
N ASN A 19 -7.49 -1.75 -17.59
CA ASN A 19 -7.38 -3.20 -17.74
C ASN A 19 -6.81 -3.91 -16.51
N ASN A 20 -6.27 -3.15 -15.53
CA ASN A 20 -5.56 -3.72 -14.39
C ASN A 20 -6.42 -3.87 -13.12
N ASN A 21 -7.75 -3.79 -13.21
CA ASN A 21 -8.66 -3.82 -12.05
C ASN A 21 -8.34 -4.98 -11.10
N ASP A 22 -8.41 -6.21 -11.62
CA ASP A 22 -8.22 -7.41 -10.81
C ASP A 22 -6.77 -7.59 -10.36
N VAL A 23 -5.80 -7.15 -11.18
CA VAL A 23 -4.39 -7.17 -10.83
C VAL A 23 -4.12 -6.26 -9.64
N VAL A 24 -4.63 -5.03 -9.67
CA VAL A 24 -4.46 -4.07 -8.56
C VAL A 24 -5.16 -4.57 -7.30
N LYS A 25 -6.39 -5.11 -7.40
CA LYS A 25 -7.08 -5.74 -6.27
C LYS A 25 -6.24 -6.84 -5.61
N ASN A 26 -5.67 -7.73 -6.41
CA ASN A 26 -4.88 -8.85 -5.90
C ASN A 26 -3.58 -8.37 -5.26
N LEU A 27 -2.88 -7.42 -5.89
CA LEU A 27 -1.70 -6.80 -5.31
C LEU A 27 -1.99 -6.14 -3.96
N ILE A 28 -3.15 -5.48 -3.80
CA ILE A 28 -3.53 -4.90 -2.52
C ILE A 28 -3.71 -5.99 -1.45
N ARG A 29 -4.37 -7.10 -1.78
CA ARG A 29 -4.55 -8.22 -0.84
C ARG A 29 -3.21 -8.83 -0.44
N GLU A 30 -2.32 -9.07 -1.40
CA GLU A 30 -0.96 -9.56 -1.13
C GLU A 30 -0.16 -8.58 -0.27
N THR A 31 -0.28 -7.29 -0.53
CA THR A 31 0.33 -6.22 0.28
C THR A 31 -0.16 -6.26 1.72
N MET A 32 -1.47 -6.50 1.94
CA MET A 32 -2.03 -6.63 3.29
C MET A 32 -1.47 -7.86 4.02
N TYR A 33 -1.33 -9.01 3.35
CA TYR A 33 -0.69 -10.18 3.96
C TYR A 33 0.78 -9.93 4.31
N LEU A 34 1.52 -9.22 3.45
CA LEU A 34 2.90 -8.82 3.74
C LEU A 34 2.99 -7.90 4.95
N ILE A 35 2.05 -6.96 5.10
CA ILE A 35 1.98 -6.09 6.29
C ILE A 35 1.79 -6.91 7.56
N GLU A 36 0.82 -7.84 7.56
CA GLU A 36 0.56 -8.73 8.71
C GLU A 36 1.77 -9.61 9.05
N TRP A 37 2.51 -10.05 8.03
CA TRP A 37 3.73 -10.83 8.21
C TRP A 37 4.89 -10.02 8.78
N ILE A 38 5.07 -8.77 8.34
CA ILE A 38 6.22 -7.93 8.73
C ILE A 38 5.99 -7.26 10.10
N ALA A 39 4.75 -6.88 10.42
CA ALA A 39 4.45 -6.07 11.60
C ALA A 39 4.96 -6.64 12.95
N PRO A 40 4.95 -7.96 13.21
CA PRO A 40 5.47 -8.52 14.47
C PRO A 40 6.98 -8.33 14.68
N ASP A 41 7.74 -8.17 13.59
CA ASP A 41 9.21 -8.21 13.61
C ASP A 41 9.87 -6.82 13.58
N ILE A 42 9.08 -5.75 13.68
CA ILE A 42 9.57 -4.36 13.63
C ILE A 42 9.18 -3.59 14.90
N GLU A 43 9.84 -2.45 15.13
CA GLU A 43 9.53 -1.59 16.27
C GLU A 43 8.07 -1.14 16.27
N PHE A 44 7.49 -1.01 17.46
CA PHE A 44 6.06 -0.74 17.66
C PHE A 44 5.55 0.44 16.84
N ASP A 45 6.29 1.56 16.81
CA ASP A 45 5.90 2.74 16.05
C ASP A 45 5.76 2.44 14.55
N TYR A 46 6.70 1.67 13.99
CA TYR A 46 6.63 1.24 12.59
C TYR A 46 5.52 0.21 12.35
N ALA A 47 5.31 -0.73 13.27
CA ALA A 47 4.20 -1.68 13.20
C ALA A 47 2.84 -0.97 13.19
N PHE A 48 2.68 0.06 14.03
CA PHE A 48 1.48 0.90 14.08
C PHE A 48 1.26 1.65 12.76
N GLU A 49 2.32 2.16 12.14
CA GLU A 49 2.22 2.79 10.83
C GLU A 49 1.83 1.80 9.73
N LEU A 50 2.42 0.60 9.71
CA LEU A 50 2.02 -0.45 8.78
C LEU A 50 0.55 -0.87 8.97
N ALA A 51 0.06 -0.91 10.22
CA ALA A 51 -1.36 -1.15 10.48
C ALA A 51 -2.27 -0.04 9.91
N ASN A 52 -1.83 1.22 9.96
CA ASN A 52 -2.55 2.33 9.34
C ASN A 52 -2.54 2.25 7.79
N LEU A 53 -1.45 1.79 7.19
CA LEU A 53 -1.41 1.46 5.76
C LEU A 53 -2.40 0.33 5.44
N GLY A 54 -2.41 -0.76 6.21
CA GLY A 54 -3.37 -1.86 6.05
C GLY A 54 -4.82 -1.38 6.14
N ARG A 55 -5.12 -0.47 7.07
CA ARG A 55 -6.44 0.16 7.20
C ARG A 55 -6.80 1.02 5.98
N PHE A 56 -5.86 1.78 5.44
CA PHE A 56 -6.06 2.55 4.20
C PHE A 56 -6.41 1.62 3.03
N LEU A 57 -5.64 0.56 2.82
CA LEU A 57 -5.87 -0.43 1.78
C LEU A 57 -7.22 -1.15 1.93
N THR A 58 -7.59 -1.50 3.17
CA THR A 58 -8.88 -2.14 3.48
C THR A 58 -10.06 -1.24 3.10
N ARG A 59 -9.98 0.06 3.44
CA ARG A 59 -11.03 1.04 3.09
C ARG A 59 -11.20 1.18 1.60
N TRP A 60 -10.10 1.16 0.86
CA TRP A 60 -10.13 1.22 -0.59
C TRP A 60 -10.78 -0.03 -1.18
N LEU A 61 -10.35 -1.23 -0.77
CA LEU A 61 -10.97 -2.50 -1.23
C LEU A 61 -12.47 -2.55 -0.90
N PHE A 62 -12.88 -2.06 0.26
CA PHE A 62 -14.28 -2.02 0.66
C PHE A 62 -15.14 -1.15 -0.27
N LYS A 63 -14.58 -0.06 -0.81
CA LYS A 63 -15.25 0.85 -1.76
C LYS A 63 -14.74 0.67 -3.19
N TRP A 64 -14.23 -0.51 -3.53
CA TRP A 64 -13.44 -0.68 -4.74
C TRP A 64 -14.22 -0.36 -6.02
N GLU A 65 -15.39 -0.96 -6.24
CA GLU A 65 -16.12 -0.78 -7.51
C GLU A 65 -16.50 0.69 -7.76
N PRO A 66 -17.03 1.45 -6.79
CA PRO A 66 -17.24 2.88 -6.96
C PRO A 66 -15.95 3.64 -7.26
N ILE A 67 -14.86 3.33 -6.54
CA ILE A 67 -13.58 4.03 -6.72
C ILE A 67 -12.98 3.73 -8.09
N TRP A 68 -12.96 2.47 -8.54
CA TRP A 68 -12.32 2.07 -9.79
C TRP A 68 -12.98 2.70 -11.02
N ASN A 69 -14.30 2.88 -10.98
CA ASN A 69 -15.06 3.45 -12.08
C ASN A 69 -15.11 4.99 -12.04
N ASP A 70 -14.51 5.63 -11.03
CA ASP A 70 -14.40 7.08 -10.88
C ASP A 70 -12.94 7.49 -10.99
N THR A 71 -12.59 8.18 -12.09
CA THR A 71 -11.22 8.64 -12.33
C THR A 71 -10.74 9.63 -11.26
N GLU A 72 -11.60 10.50 -10.74
CA GLU A 72 -11.20 11.44 -9.69
C GLU A 72 -10.93 10.69 -8.38
N ALA A 73 -11.78 9.73 -8.04
CA ALA A 73 -11.56 8.86 -6.88
C ALA A 73 -10.26 8.04 -7.00
N ARG A 74 -9.96 7.47 -8.18
CA ARG A 74 -8.69 6.79 -8.44
C ARG A 74 -7.49 7.73 -8.30
N ASN A 75 -7.59 8.95 -8.79
CA ASN A 75 -6.52 9.95 -8.66
C ASN A 75 -6.27 10.35 -7.21
N GLN A 76 -7.33 10.50 -6.41
CA GLN A 76 -7.20 10.73 -4.98
C GLN A 76 -6.47 9.57 -4.29
N VAL A 77 -6.89 8.33 -4.56
CA VAL A 77 -6.21 7.15 -4.03
C VAL A 77 -4.75 7.10 -4.46
N ASN A 78 -4.45 7.39 -5.72
CA ASN A 78 -3.09 7.42 -6.25
C ASN A 78 -2.21 8.43 -5.47
N LYS A 79 -2.75 9.62 -5.17
CA LYS A 79 -2.05 10.63 -4.38
C LYS A 79 -1.80 10.16 -2.94
N GLU A 80 -2.80 9.59 -2.28
CA GLU A 80 -2.66 9.06 -0.92
C GLU A 80 -1.67 7.88 -0.87
N LEU A 81 -1.69 7.01 -1.89
CA LEU A 81 -0.76 5.90 -2.05
C LEU A 81 0.69 6.38 -2.26
N GLY A 82 0.88 7.50 -2.96
CA GLY A 82 2.20 8.15 -3.10
C GLY A 82 2.82 8.51 -1.75
N ASN A 83 2.03 9.10 -0.84
CA ASN A 83 2.49 9.42 0.51
C ASN A 83 2.89 8.16 1.30
N TRP A 84 2.15 7.07 1.11
CA TRP A 84 2.47 5.78 1.72
C TRP A 84 3.73 5.14 1.14
N ASN A 85 3.96 5.27 -0.17
CA ASN A 85 5.20 4.83 -0.82
C ASN A 85 6.42 5.53 -0.20
N ASP A 86 6.37 6.86 -0.08
CA ASP A 86 7.43 7.64 0.54
C ASP A 86 7.64 7.22 2.00
N ARG A 87 6.56 6.99 2.74
CA ARG A 87 6.66 6.60 4.15
C ARG A 87 7.24 5.20 4.34
N VAL A 88 6.79 4.22 3.57
CA VAL A 88 7.32 2.85 3.60
C VAL A 88 8.81 2.83 3.23
N LEU A 89 9.21 3.64 2.26
CA LEU A 89 10.63 3.83 1.93
C LEU A 89 11.42 4.38 3.12
N GLN A 90 10.92 5.40 3.81
CA GLN A 90 11.56 5.94 5.02
C GLN A 90 11.70 4.89 6.12
N ILE A 91 10.62 4.14 6.43
CA ILE A 91 10.66 3.05 7.42
C ILE A 91 11.71 2.01 7.02
N SER A 92 11.81 1.66 5.74
CA SER A 92 12.80 0.70 5.25
C SER A 92 14.24 1.16 5.46
N GLN A 93 14.52 2.45 5.27
CA GLN A 93 15.85 3.02 5.47
C GLN A 93 16.22 3.09 6.96
N LEU A 94 15.27 3.43 7.82
CA LEU A 94 15.47 3.55 9.26
C LEU A 94 15.67 2.18 9.94
N THR A 95 14.98 1.14 9.47
CA THR A 95 15.12 -0.22 10.01
C THR A 95 16.44 -0.87 9.59
N ILE A 96 16.98 -0.55 8.41
CA ILE A 96 18.31 -1.02 7.97
C ILE A 96 19.45 -0.36 8.77
N GLN A 97 19.30 0.89 9.20
CA GLN A 97 20.34 1.60 9.97
C GLN A 97 20.51 1.12 11.42
N LYS A 98 19.59 0.28 11.93
CA LYS A 98 19.61 -0.25 13.30
C LYS A 98 20.19 -1.67 13.42
N LEU A 99 20.65 -2.26 12.30
CA LEU A 99 21.36 -3.55 12.23
C LEU A 99 22.87 -3.34 12.07
#